data_AF-A0A3A0AB32-F1
#
_entry.id   AF-A0A3A0AB32-F1
#
_cell.length_a   1.000
_cell.length_b   1.000
_cell.length_c   1.000
_cell.angle_alpha   90.00
_cell.angle_beta   90.00
_cell.angle_gamma   90.00
#
_symmetry.space_group_name_H-M   'P 1'
#
loop_
_entity.id
_entity.type
_entity.pdbx_description
1 polymer ?
#
loop_
_entity_poly.entity_id
_entity_poly.type
_entity_poly.pdbx_seq_one_letter_code
_entity_poly.pdbx_strand_id
1 'polypeptide(L)'
;MTKPLLYTESLRPRIAPESGAKVTQLTSTALIHTNIYPEAPVFTPDSRAFIYNRFVSLDGPNSFWLCELKTHRLQRLTEDGVVSSPVMGPTGEWMAYLRVTAPTEWAIIRLYLDTLEQETVAVVNDLRRPYPLATTSPDGRWYVTGAWLPDGEFGLLRVDLQEKRSAIIHQGPEILNPHMQFEPGGL
;
A
#
# COMPACT_ATOMS: atom_id res chain seq x y z
N MET A 1 -17.31 -2.95 -18.91
CA MET A 1 -16.27 -2.40 -18.01
C MET A 1 -15.36 -1.49 -18.82
N THR A 2 -15.16 -0.25 -18.37
CA THR A 2 -14.29 0.73 -19.02
C THR A 2 -12.83 0.34 -18.79
N LYS A 3 -11.98 0.38 -19.83
CA LYS A 3 -10.54 0.10 -19.64
C LYS A 3 -9.93 1.12 -18.68
N PRO A 4 -9.04 0.72 -17.77
CA PRO A 4 -8.37 1.66 -16.89
C PRO A 4 -7.55 2.67 -17.68
N LEU A 5 -7.57 3.92 -17.23
CA LEU A 5 -6.75 4.99 -17.80
C LEU A 5 -5.28 4.71 -17.44
N LEU A 6 -4.47 4.57 -18.48
CA LEU A 6 -3.03 4.41 -18.37
C LEU A 6 -2.38 5.73 -18.75
N TYR A 7 -1.59 6.27 -17.84
CA TYR A 7 -0.89 7.53 -18.03
C TYR A 7 0.56 7.23 -18.37
N THR A 8 1.12 8.00 -19.28
CA THR A 8 2.56 8.01 -19.53
C THR A 8 3.04 9.42 -19.25
N GLU A 9 3.92 9.55 -18.28
CA GLU A 9 4.54 10.84 -17.97
C GLU A 9 5.86 10.91 -18.76
N SER A 10 6.15 12.07 -19.37
CA SER A 10 7.32 12.24 -20.24
C SER A 10 8.54 12.55 -19.39
N LEU A 11 9.51 11.64 -19.39
CA LEU A 11 10.64 11.67 -18.47
C LEU A 11 11.95 11.82 -19.26
N ARG A 12 12.81 12.74 -18.82
CA ARG A 12 14.17 12.88 -19.36
C ARG A 12 15.18 12.48 -18.28
N PRO A 13 15.92 11.38 -18.47
CA PRO A 13 17.02 11.03 -17.58
C PRO A 13 18.05 12.17 -17.52
N ARG A 14 18.65 12.35 -16.34
CA ARG A 14 19.74 13.31 -16.11
C ARG A 14 20.96 12.56 -15.61
N ILE A 15 22.14 13.14 -15.82
CA ILE A 15 23.38 12.65 -15.23
C ILE A 15 23.69 13.54 -14.03
N ALA A 16 23.82 12.95 -12.85
CA ALA A 16 24.24 13.63 -11.63
C ALA A 16 25.71 14.06 -11.77
N PRO A 17 26.04 15.36 -11.75
CA PRO A 17 27.40 15.84 -12.02
C PRO A 17 28.44 15.35 -11.02
N GLU A 18 28.04 15.11 -9.77
CA GLU A 18 28.93 14.68 -8.69
C GLU A 18 29.31 13.19 -8.75
N SER A 19 28.42 12.34 -9.27
CA SER A 19 28.59 10.88 -9.24
C SER A 19 28.66 10.23 -10.62
N GLY A 20 28.24 10.96 -11.66
CA GLY A 20 28.00 10.39 -12.99
C GLY A 20 26.76 9.46 -13.04
N ALA A 21 25.99 9.34 -11.96
CA ALA A 21 24.84 8.45 -11.91
C ALA A 21 23.73 8.93 -12.85
N LYS A 22 23.09 7.99 -13.54
CA LYS A 22 21.87 8.25 -14.31
C LYS A 22 20.67 8.31 -13.36
N VAL A 23 20.06 9.48 -13.26
CA VAL A 23 18.86 9.73 -12.44
C VAL A 23 17.64 9.86 -13.36
N THR A 24 16.60 9.07 -13.07
CA THR A 24 15.33 9.14 -13.80
C THR A 24 14.23 9.53 -12.83
N GLN A 25 13.61 10.69 -13.05
CA GLN A 25 12.39 11.09 -12.34
C GLN A 25 11.22 10.29 -12.92
N LEU A 26 10.40 9.64 -12.09
CA LEU A 26 9.32 8.76 -12.54
C LEU A 26 7.95 9.45 -12.66
N THR A 27 7.82 10.65 -12.09
CA THR A 27 6.56 11.40 -12.05
C THR A 27 6.79 12.88 -12.39
N SER A 28 5.93 13.51 -13.19
CA SER A 28 5.97 14.90 -13.64
C SER A 28 4.70 15.71 -13.35
N THR A 29 3.59 15.07 -12.99
CA THR A 29 2.35 15.79 -12.63
C THR A 29 2.55 16.63 -11.37
N ALA A 30 2.01 17.86 -11.34
CA ALA A 30 2.10 18.81 -10.20
C ALA A 30 1.25 18.36 -8.99
N LEU A 31 1.62 17.23 -8.41
CA LEU A 31 1.05 16.59 -7.22
C LEU A 31 2.19 16.09 -6.35
N ILE A 32 1.88 15.68 -5.12
CA ILE A 32 2.84 15.01 -4.25
C ILE A 32 2.85 13.53 -4.62
N HIS A 33 4.04 12.98 -4.87
CA HIS A 33 4.27 11.56 -5.15
C HIS A 33 5.31 11.05 -4.17
N THR A 34 5.03 9.95 -3.48
CA THR A 34 5.95 9.44 -2.46
C THR A 34 5.88 7.93 -2.32
N ASN A 35 7.06 7.33 -2.14
CA ASN A 35 7.27 5.99 -1.63
C ASN A 35 8.43 6.05 -0.63
N ILE A 36 8.17 6.57 0.58
CA ILE A 36 9.22 6.88 1.57
C ILE A 36 9.66 5.69 2.43
N TYR A 37 8.96 4.56 2.37
CA TYR A 37 9.22 3.42 3.23
C TYR A 37 9.66 2.21 2.39
N PRO A 38 10.96 2.11 2.06
CA PRO A 38 11.49 1.04 1.22
C PRO A 38 11.34 -0.35 1.85
N GLU A 39 11.14 -0.43 3.15
CA GLU A 39 10.89 -1.68 3.89
C GLU A 39 9.45 -2.22 3.71
N ALA A 40 8.53 -1.40 3.21
CA ALA A 40 7.18 -1.84 2.89
C ALA A 40 7.23 -2.73 1.63
N PRO A 41 6.57 -3.90 1.60
CA PRO A 41 6.55 -4.75 0.43
C PRO A 41 5.62 -4.12 -0.62
N VAL A 42 6.11 -3.16 -1.40
CA VAL A 42 5.33 -2.44 -2.41
C VAL A 42 5.81 -2.67 -3.84
N PHE A 43 6.93 -3.38 -4.00
CA PHE A 43 7.45 -3.81 -5.29
C PHE A 43 6.87 -5.16 -5.68
N THR A 44 6.65 -5.37 -6.98
CA THR A 44 6.44 -6.72 -7.52
C THR A 44 7.71 -7.57 -7.28
N PRO A 45 7.59 -8.90 -7.08
CA PRO A 45 8.74 -9.77 -6.81
C PRO A 45 9.81 -9.74 -7.91
N ASP A 46 9.40 -9.50 -9.15
CA ASP A 46 10.30 -9.35 -10.31
C ASP A 46 10.93 -7.97 -10.43
N SER A 47 10.65 -7.07 -9.48
CA SER A 47 11.12 -5.68 -9.43
C SER A 47 10.78 -4.85 -10.67
N ARG A 48 9.75 -5.20 -11.43
CA ARG A 48 9.32 -4.45 -12.63
C ARG A 48 8.38 -3.30 -12.32
N ALA A 49 7.60 -3.41 -11.25
CA ALA A 49 6.66 -2.36 -10.87
C ALA A 49 6.65 -2.15 -9.36
N PHE A 50 6.16 -0.99 -8.94
CA PHE A 50 5.95 -0.70 -7.52
C PHE A 50 4.74 0.21 -7.29
N ILE A 51 4.17 0.08 -6.10
CA ILE A 51 3.07 0.91 -5.61
C ILE A 51 3.64 2.16 -4.94
N TYR A 52 3.06 3.32 -5.23
CA TYR A 52 3.39 4.59 -4.58
C TYR A 52 2.14 5.40 -4.25
N ASN A 53 2.31 6.37 -3.37
CA ASN A 53 1.26 7.31 -2.99
C ASN A 53 1.26 8.53 -3.90
N ARG A 54 0.06 8.99 -4.28
CA ARG A 54 -0.17 10.27 -4.94
C ARG A 54 -1.30 11.04 -4.26
N PHE A 55 -1.07 12.31 -3.94
CA PHE A 55 -2.06 13.20 -3.28
C PHE A 55 -1.84 14.67 -3.60
N VAL A 56 -2.88 15.49 -3.34
CA VAL A 56 -2.90 16.93 -3.61
C VAL A 56 -2.32 17.74 -2.45
N SER A 57 -2.58 17.31 -1.21
CA SER A 57 -2.17 18.00 0.02
C SER A 57 -1.92 16.99 1.14
N LEU A 58 -1.18 17.39 2.19
CA LEU A 58 -0.84 16.53 3.33
C LEU A 58 -2.06 16.11 4.16
N ASP A 59 -3.12 16.92 4.17
CA ASP A 59 -4.37 16.65 4.89
C ASP A 59 -5.43 15.95 4.01
N GLY A 60 -5.13 15.77 2.72
CA GLY A 60 -6.03 15.15 1.76
C GLY A 60 -5.88 13.63 1.69
N PRO A 61 -6.85 12.92 1.11
CA PRO A 61 -6.71 11.50 0.84
C PRO A 61 -5.56 11.25 -0.16
N ASN A 62 -4.82 10.18 0.08
CA ASN A 62 -3.92 9.58 -0.89
C ASN A 62 -4.65 8.63 -1.82
N SER A 63 -4.03 8.38 -2.96
CA SER A 63 -4.38 7.32 -3.89
C SER A 63 -3.16 6.46 -4.14
N PHE A 64 -3.37 5.15 -4.30
CA PHE A 64 -2.30 4.24 -4.68
C PHE A 64 -2.20 4.17 -6.20
N TRP A 65 -0.97 4.16 -6.68
CA TRP A 65 -0.63 4.10 -8.09
C TRP A 65 0.44 3.06 -8.32
N LEU A 66 0.35 2.35 -9.44
CA LEU A 66 1.37 1.43 -9.91
C LEU A 66 2.25 2.15 -10.93
N CYS A 67 3.57 2.08 -10.75
CA CYS A 67 4.55 2.52 -11.72
C CYS A 67 5.27 1.31 -12.31
N GLU A 68 5.14 1.09 -13.62
CA GLU A 68 5.94 0.09 -14.34
C GLU A 68 7.26 0.73 -14.82
N LEU A 69 8.38 0.19 -14.37
CA LEU A 69 9.69 0.85 -14.45
C LEU A 69 10.27 0.85 -15.87
N LYS A 70 9.96 -0.13 -16.71
CA LYS A 70 10.53 -0.20 -18.07
C LYS A 70 9.89 0.78 -19.04
N THR A 71 8.57 0.95 -18.93
CA THR A 71 7.74 1.74 -19.84
C THR A 71 7.32 3.07 -19.23
N HIS A 72 7.55 3.26 -17.93
CA HIS A 72 7.10 4.42 -17.15
C HIS A 72 5.59 4.63 -17.20
N ARG A 73 4.83 3.54 -17.40
CA ARG A 73 3.38 3.57 -17.37
C ARG A 73 2.93 3.70 -15.92
N LEU A 74 2.00 4.63 -15.70
CA LEU A 74 1.40 4.89 -14.41
C LEU A 74 -0.08 4.51 -14.46
N GLN A 75 -0.51 3.74 -13.49
CA GLN A 75 -1.89 3.27 -13.37
C GLN A 75 -2.44 3.61 -12.00
N ARG A 76 -3.56 4.32 -11.95
CA ARG A 76 -4.28 4.56 -10.70
C ARG A 76 -4.91 3.23 -10.25
N LEU A 77 -4.66 2.83 -9.01
CA LEU A 77 -5.17 1.57 -8.45
C LEU A 77 -6.40 1.79 -7.59
N THR A 78 -6.49 2.91 -6.87
CA THR A 78 -7.62 3.20 -5.98
C THR A 78 -8.48 4.33 -6.51
N GLU A 79 -9.80 4.22 -6.32
CA GLU A 79 -10.76 5.29 -6.57
C GLU A 79 -10.63 6.43 -5.53
N ASP A 80 -11.56 7.38 -5.55
CA ASP A 80 -11.60 8.47 -4.57
C ASP A 80 -12.03 7.91 -3.20
N GLY A 81 -11.44 8.45 -2.13
CA GLY A 81 -11.68 8.00 -0.76
C GLY A 81 -10.38 7.86 0.04
N VAL A 82 -10.49 7.61 1.34
CA VAL A 82 -9.33 7.43 2.20
C VAL A 82 -8.87 5.97 2.13
N VAL A 83 -7.60 5.78 1.78
CA VAL A 83 -6.95 4.47 1.73
C VAL A 83 -5.66 4.48 2.53
N SER A 84 -5.24 3.34 3.08
CA SER A 84 -4.02 3.25 3.87
C SER A 84 -3.39 1.86 3.77
N SER A 85 -2.17 1.75 4.29
CA SER A 85 -1.52 0.47 4.58
C SER A 85 -1.43 -0.46 3.35
N PRO A 86 -0.88 0.00 2.21
CA PRO A 86 -0.78 -0.82 1.02
C PRO A 86 0.29 -1.91 1.20
N VAL A 87 0.07 -3.06 0.58
CA VAL A 87 1.07 -4.12 0.44
C VAL A 87 0.87 -4.88 -0.86
N MET A 88 1.98 -5.22 -1.52
CA MET A 88 2.04 -6.11 -2.67
C MET A 88 1.96 -7.56 -2.18
N GLY A 89 1.14 -8.37 -2.84
CA GLY A 89 1.11 -9.82 -2.61
C GLY A 89 2.43 -10.48 -3.02
N PRO A 90 2.80 -11.61 -2.40
CA PRO A 90 4.10 -12.26 -2.62
C PRO A 90 4.30 -12.80 -4.04
N THR A 91 3.23 -13.00 -4.81
CA THR A 91 3.30 -13.37 -6.25
C THR A 91 3.33 -12.16 -7.17
N GLY A 92 3.02 -10.96 -6.68
CA GLY A 92 2.88 -9.74 -7.46
C GLY A 92 1.57 -9.63 -8.27
N GLU A 93 0.65 -10.58 -8.14
CA GLU A 93 -0.62 -10.58 -8.91
C GLU A 93 -1.70 -9.67 -8.31
N TRP A 94 -1.58 -9.37 -7.02
CA TRP A 94 -2.55 -8.57 -6.28
C TRP A 94 -1.86 -7.63 -5.29
N MET A 95 -2.58 -6.63 -4.83
CA MET A 95 -2.25 -5.82 -3.66
C MET A 95 -3.37 -5.86 -2.63
N ALA A 96 -3.04 -5.65 -1.36
CA ALA A 96 -4.03 -5.44 -0.31
C ALA A 96 -3.86 -4.05 0.32
N TYR A 97 -4.96 -3.45 0.76
CA TYR A 97 -4.96 -2.17 1.44
C TYR A 97 -6.21 -1.97 2.28
N LEU A 98 -6.18 -0.99 3.17
CA LEU A 98 -7.34 -0.55 3.94
C LEU A 98 -8.07 0.58 3.23
N ARG A 99 -9.40 0.51 3.18
CA ARG A 99 -10.29 1.57 2.68
C ARG A 99 -11.30 1.95 3.76
N VAL A 100 -11.46 3.24 4.03
CA VAL A 100 -12.49 3.70 4.95
C VAL A 100 -13.88 3.41 4.37
N THR A 101 -14.79 2.89 5.18
CA THR A 101 -16.20 2.67 4.82
C THR A 101 -17.16 3.42 5.74
N ALA A 102 -16.74 3.68 6.99
CA ALA A 102 -17.39 4.59 7.94
C ALA A 102 -16.33 5.20 8.89
N PRO A 103 -16.66 6.18 9.76
CA PRO A 103 -15.67 6.90 10.58
C PRO A 103 -14.70 6.04 11.40
N THR A 104 -15.11 4.83 11.80
CA THR A 104 -14.27 3.85 12.51
C THR A 104 -14.31 2.47 11.88
N GLU A 105 -14.84 2.37 10.66
CA GLU A 105 -14.99 1.12 9.92
C GLU A 105 -14.08 1.14 8.70
N TRP A 106 -13.28 0.09 8.55
CA TRP A 106 -12.37 -0.06 7.44
C TRP A 106 -12.52 -1.42 6.79
N ALA A 107 -12.55 -1.45 5.46
CA ALA A 107 -12.51 -2.65 4.67
C ALA A 107 -11.08 -2.96 4.25
N ILE A 108 -10.68 -4.22 4.40
CA ILE A 108 -9.49 -4.77 3.75
C ILE A 108 -9.88 -5.13 2.33
N ILE A 109 -9.27 -4.46 1.37
CA ILE A 109 -9.50 -4.68 -0.06
C ILE A 109 -8.32 -5.44 -0.62
N ARG A 110 -8.59 -6.56 -1.31
CA ARG A 110 -7.66 -7.19 -2.24
C ARG A 110 -7.99 -6.70 -3.65
N LEU A 111 -6.99 -6.18 -4.35
CA LEU A 111 -7.10 -5.70 -5.73
C LEU A 111 -6.18 -6.53 -6.62
N TYR A 112 -6.73 -7.14 -7.66
CA TYR A 112 -5.96 -7.89 -8.66
C TYR A 112 -5.41 -6.93 -9.70
N LEU A 113 -4.09 -6.91 -9.91
CA LEU A 113 -3.42 -5.86 -10.69
C LEU A 113 -3.76 -5.91 -12.19
N ASP A 114 -3.97 -7.11 -12.73
CA ASP A 114 -4.24 -7.31 -14.16
C ASP A 114 -5.66 -6.87 -14.55
N THR A 115 -6.63 -7.11 -13.67
CA THR A 115 -8.07 -6.88 -13.95
C THR A 115 -8.61 -5.62 -13.27
N LEU A 116 -7.93 -5.15 -12.23
CA LEU A 116 -8.41 -4.16 -11.25
C LEU A 116 -9.69 -4.56 -10.50
N GLU A 117 -10.06 -5.84 -10.56
CA GLU A 117 -11.15 -6.35 -9.75
C GLU A 117 -10.78 -6.25 -8.26
N GLN A 118 -11.75 -5.79 -7.47
CA GLN A 118 -11.59 -5.62 -6.04
C GLN A 118 -12.48 -6.61 -5.29
N GLU A 119 -11.92 -7.21 -4.26
CA GLU A 119 -12.60 -8.05 -3.30
C GLU A 119 -12.49 -7.41 -1.91
N THR A 120 -13.61 -7.20 -1.24
CA THR A 120 -13.60 -6.94 0.21
C THR A 120 -13.33 -8.24 0.93
N VAL A 121 -12.15 -8.36 1.53
CA VAL A 121 -11.69 -9.56 2.23
C VAL A 121 -12.28 -9.61 3.64
N ALA A 122 -12.21 -8.49 4.36
CA ALA A 122 -12.73 -8.36 5.72
C ALA A 122 -13.15 -6.92 5.98
N VAL A 123 -14.06 -6.74 6.94
CA VAL A 123 -14.41 -5.43 7.51
C VAL A 123 -13.96 -5.42 8.96
N VAL A 124 -13.28 -4.36 9.36
CA VAL A 124 -12.77 -4.16 10.71
C VAL A 124 -13.39 -2.91 11.28
N ASN A 125 -14.11 -3.10 12.38
CA ASN A 125 -14.72 -2.03 13.15
C ASN A 125 -13.73 -1.48 14.18
N ASP A 126 -14.10 -0.35 14.77
CA ASP A 126 -13.40 0.22 15.92
C ASP A 126 -11.93 0.57 15.64
N LEU A 127 -11.59 0.90 14.39
CA LEU A 127 -10.27 1.42 14.02
C LEU A 127 -10.34 2.92 13.77
N ARG A 128 -9.69 3.72 14.62
CA ARG A 128 -9.68 5.19 14.43
C ARG A 128 -8.78 5.60 13.27
N ARG A 129 -7.56 5.06 13.23
CA ARG A 129 -6.58 5.44 12.21
C ARG A 129 -5.57 4.31 11.97
N PRO A 130 -5.56 3.71 10.77
CA PRO A 130 -4.54 2.76 10.39
C PRO A 130 -3.15 3.39 10.27
N TYR A 131 -2.13 2.60 10.55
CA TYR A 131 -0.74 2.91 10.29
C TYR A 131 -0.47 2.91 8.79
N PRO A 132 0.37 3.80 8.24
CA PRO A 132 0.54 3.89 6.79
C PRO A 132 1.25 2.69 6.16
N LEU A 133 1.83 1.79 6.96
CA LEU A 133 2.55 0.60 6.51
C LEU A 133 1.77 -0.68 6.79
N ALA A 134 1.92 -1.63 5.88
CA ALA A 134 1.50 -3.02 6.07
C ALA A 134 2.57 -3.97 5.59
N THR A 135 2.43 -5.23 6.01
CA THR A 135 3.24 -6.35 5.54
C THR A 135 2.35 -7.56 5.27
N THR A 136 2.86 -8.51 4.50
CA THR A 136 2.19 -9.78 4.23
C THR A 136 3.14 -10.94 4.50
N SER A 137 2.60 -12.08 4.93
CA SER A 137 3.41 -13.29 5.10
C SER A 137 3.91 -13.82 3.75
N PRO A 138 5.03 -14.56 3.73
CA PRO A 138 5.58 -15.11 2.48
C PRO A 138 4.60 -16.01 1.70
N ASP A 139 3.70 -16.70 2.40
CA ASP A 139 2.65 -17.54 1.82
C ASP A 139 1.42 -16.74 1.33
N GLY A 140 1.38 -15.43 1.59
CA GLY A 140 0.30 -14.52 1.19
C GLY A 140 -0.99 -14.70 1.99
N ARG A 141 -0.98 -15.49 3.07
CA ARG A 141 -2.16 -15.72 3.90
C ARG A 141 -2.45 -14.56 4.83
N TRP A 142 -1.42 -13.97 5.43
CA TRP A 142 -1.58 -12.97 6.47
C TRP A 142 -1.28 -11.58 5.95
N TYR A 143 -2.11 -10.63 6.35
CA TYR A 143 -1.88 -9.20 6.22
C TYR A 143 -1.79 -8.60 7.62
N VAL A 144 -0.79 -7.74 7.86
CA VAL A 144 -0.58 -7.12 9.17
C VAL A 144 -0.30 -5.62 9.02
N THR A 145 -1.03 -4.80 9.78
CA THR A 145 -0.86 -3.33 9.87
C THR A 145 -1.09 -2.86 11.31
N GLY A 146 -0.62 -1.66 11.64
CA GLY A 146 -0.89 -1.02 12.91
C GLY A 146 -2.18 -0.21 12.86
N ALA A 147 -2.76 0.12 14.02
CA ALA A 147 -3.87 1.08 14.10
C ALA A 147 -4.01 1.69 15.49
N TRP A 148 -4.47 2.94 15.52
CA TRP A 148 -5.03 3.54 16.74
C TRP A 148 -6.42 2.98 17.02
N LEU A 149 -6.64 2.52 18.25
CA LEU A 149 -7.87 1.91 18.75
C LEU A 149 -8.75 2.95 19.48
N PRO A 150 -10.02 2.62 19.82
CA PRO A 150 -10.94 3.60 20.39
C PRO A 150 -10.60 4.05 21.81
N ASP A 151 -9.89 3.21 22.56
CA ASP A 151 -9.36 3.51 23.89
C ASP A 151 -8.12 4.44 23.86
N GLY A 152 -7.59 4.70 22.67
CA GLY A 152 -6.41 5.52 22.48
C GLY A 152 -5.10 4.74 22.54
N GLU A 153 -5.13 3.42 22.72
CA GLU A 153 -3.93 2.59 22.57
C GLU A 153 -3.65 2.28 21.09
N PHE A 154 -2.44 1.78 20.85
CA PHE A 154 -2.02 1.32 19.53
C PHE A 154 -2.05 -0.21 19.48
N GLY A 155 -2.58 -0.76 18.38
CA GLY A 155 -2.72 -2.20 18.17
C GLY A 155 -2.13 -2.68 16.86
N LEU A 156 -1.76 -3.96 16.82
CA LEU A 156 -1.39 -4.68 15.60
C LEU A 156 -2.59 -5.48 15.10
N LEU A 157 -3.17 -5.02 13.99
CA LEU A 157 -4.21 -5.73 13.27
C LEU A 157 -3.57 -6.81 12.39
N ARG A 158 -3.99 -8.07 12.58
CA ARG A 158 -3.72 -9.17 11.65
C ARG A 158 -5.01 -9.62 10.99
N VAL A 159 -4.93 -9.89 9.69
CA VAL A 159 -6.04 -10.37 8.87
C VAL A 159 -5.62 -11.66 8.17
N ASP A 160 -6.43 -12.71 8.33
CA ASP A 160 -6.36 -13.92 7.51
C ASP A 160 -7.06 -13.62 6.18
N LEU A 161 -6.27 -13.50 5.11
CA LEU A 161 -6.76 -13.19 3.77
C LEU A 161 -7.41 -14.40 3.07
N GLN A 162 -7.29 -15.60 3.64
CA GLN A 162 -7.93 -16.81 3.15
C GLN A 162 -9.24 -17.06 3.89
N GLU A 163 -9.19 -17.03 5.22
CA GLU A 163 -10.35 -17.29 6.09
C GLU A 163 -11.24 -16.06 6.30
N LYS A 164 -10.80 -14.88 5.83
CA LYS A 164 -11.55 -13.61 5.90
C LYS A 164 -11.89 -13.18 7.33
N ARG A 165 -10.91 -13.32 8.24
CA ARG A 165 -11.05 -12.95 9.66
C ARG A 165 -9.96 -11.98 10.07
N SER A 166 -10.29 -11.09 10.98
CA SER A 166 -9.37 -10.11 11.55
C SER A 166 -9.27 -10.26 13.07
N ALA A 167 -8.13 -9.90 13.64
CA ALA A 167 -7.91 -9.81 15.07
C ALA A 167 -6.83 -8.78 15.40
N ILE A 168 -6.96 -8.12 16.56
CA ILE A 168 -5.84 -7.42 17.18
C ILE A 168 -4.99 -8.46 17.91
N ILE A 169 -3.74 -8.64 17.48
CA ILE A 169 -2.84 -9.69 18.00
C ILE A 169 -1.86 -9.18 19.05
N HIS A 170 -1.70 -7.86 19.15
CA HIS A 170 -0.92 -7.19 20.16
C HIS A 170 -1.42 -5.76 20.33
N GLN A 171 -1.40 -5.24 21.55
CA GLN A 171 -1.88 -3.91 21.89
C GLN A 171 -1.00 -3.36 23.01
N GLY A 172 -0.67 -2.08 22.94
CA GLY A 172 0.00 -1.38 24.02
C GLY A 172 0.38 0.06 23.68
N PRO A 173 0.66 0.88 24.71
CA PRO A 173 0.98 2.29 24.52
C PRO A 173 2.37 2.54 23.90
N GLU A 174 3.27 1.54 23.92
CA GLU A 174 4.67 1.69 23.48
C GLU A 174 4.91 1.28 22.02
N ILE A 175 3.90 0.75 21.32
CA ILE A 175 4.04 0.20 19.96
C ILE A 175 3.55 1.14 18.85
N LEU A 176 3.50 2.44 19.10
CA LEU A 176 2.85 3.47 18.25
C LEU A 176 3.51 3.77 16.90
N ASN A 177 4.62 3.11 16.57
CA ASN A 177 5.28 3.21 15.27
C ASN A 177 5.85 1.84 14.83
N PRO A 178 5.00 0.82 14.61
CA PRO A 178 5.50 -0.52 14.35
C PRO A 178 5.83 -0.67 12.87
N HIS A 179 7.11 -0.84 12.56
CA HIS A 179 7.57 -1.27 11.23
C HIS A 179 7.53 -2.80 11.17
N MET A 180 6.33 -3.36 11.20
CA MET A 180 6.13 -4.81 11.29
C MET A 180 6.65 -5.55 10.04
N GLN A 181 7.29 -6.70 10.27
CA GLN A 181 7.73 -7.59 9.20
C GLN A 181 7.48 -9.04 9.62
N PHE A 182 7.16 -9.89 8.63
CA PHE A 182 7.19 -11.33 8.84
C PHE A 182 8.63 -11.83 8.77
N GLU A 183 8.92 -12.87 9.56
CA GLU A 183 10.19 -13.59 9.44
C GLU A 183 10.22 -14.26 8.04
N PRO A 184 11.25 -13.99 7.22
CA PRO A 184 11.26 -14.43 5.83
C PRO A 184 11.53 -15.93 5.64
N GLY A 185 12.10 -16.62 6.64
CA GLY A 185 12.41 -18.04 6.63
C GLY A 185 11.22 -18.98 6.84
N GLY A 186 10.08 -18.47 7.33
CA GLY A 186 8.77 -19.12 7.22
C GLY A 186 8.64 -20.52 7.85
N LEU A 187 9.15 -20.69 9.08
CA LEU A 187 8.85 -21.89 9.89
C LEU A 187 7.51 -21.78 10.62
#